data_AF-A0A5R8Y7B8-F1
#
_entry.id   AF-A0A5R8Y7B8-F1
#
_cell.length_a   1.000
_cell.length_b   1.000
_cell.length_c   1.000
_cell.angle_alpha   90.00
_cell.angle_beta   90.00
_cell.angle_gamma   90.00
#
_symmetry.space_group_name_H-M   'P 1'
#
loop_
_entity.id
_entity.type
_entity.pdbx_description
1 polymer ?
#
loop_
_entity_poly.entity_id
_entity_poly.type
_entity_poly.pdbx_seq_one_letter_code
_entity_poly.pdbx_strand_id
1 'polypeptide(L)'
;MKRSTFALALFAVTTLSTPSIARDMVFGFSSQQSPDVLKAQAEQAITHMLDKLEPGETARFFDASKGKLMATFKAPTGKHANNTRVFLNANAKGLAGLKQFLKGAEAVPGRVGGIDMPALFATLRQNYQTEEGADLILLGSQIQDDPKSPSLSMVGGRVPNDGHIAAGVGESSYGTAGLSGSLKGYDVYIGTLTDDWAVSNAHRYHVKRFWSLSVEAHGGSLAYFGNDLATLFEKAGTDAPDVKHSQPLVATDKLEMIQFGRDTGKVAEIYDARSMPEPAPEPVWRGAVNPRIGISWNAPNADLDLFVRPTPSSPVIFFGQATEEGQLYKDFRNSPVNGFETVALNGTFDLSDTMLAINIYSGQVPAGGVSGEIRIAIGDQVWAKPFKIAETRGNKGKGAETVMRDGQVPNKAWVIIKPEDVLTGE
;
A
#
# COMPACT_ATOMS: atom_id res chain seq x y z
N MET A 1 53.55 -59.07 20.71
CA MET A 1 52.08 -59.03 20.58
C MET A 1 51.65 -57.63 20.16
N LYS A 2 50.70 -57.55 19.21
CA LYS A 2 49.92 -56.38 18.78
C LYS A 2 50.63 -55.32 17.92
N ARG A 3 50.54 -55.48 16.59
CA ARG A 3 50.48 -54.37 15.63
C ARG A 3 49.00 -54.19 15.28
N SER A 4 48.43 -53.03 15.61
CA SER A 4 47.06 -52.66 15.30
C SER A 4 47.00 -52.02 13.91
N THR A 5 46.21 -52.64 13.03
CA THR A 5 45.88 -52.13 11.69
C THR A 5 44.69 -51.18 11.82
N PHE A 6 44.87 -49.90 11.50
CA PHE A 6 43.79 -48.93 11.37
C PHE A 6 43.26 -48.97 9.93
N ALA A 7 42.01 -49.36 9.74
CA ALA A 7 41.29 -49.24 8.47
C ALA A 7 40.56 -47.90 8.43
N LEU A 8 40.91 -47.06 7.45
CA LEU A 8 40.28 -45.77 7.19
C LEU A 8 39.10 -46.00 6.23
N ALA A 9 37.86 -45.87 6.74
CA ALA A 9 36.65 -45.93 5.92
C ALA A 9 36.40 -44.56 5.27
N LEU A 10 36.57 -44.49 3.96
CA LEU A 10 36.30 -43.31 3.14
C LEU A 10 34.79 -43.26 2.86
N PHE A 11 34.03 -42.49 3.65
CA PHE A 11 32.63 -42.18 3.34
C PHE A 11 32.60 -41.14 2.20
N ALA A 12 32.34 -41.61 0.98
CA ALA A 12 31.98 -40.74 -0.14
C ALA A 12 30.60 -40.14 0.15
N VAL A 13 30.57 -38.89 0.62
CA VAL A 13 29.34 -38.09 0.67
C VAL A 13 29.00 -37.73 -0.77
N THR A 14 28.21 -38.56 -1.42
CA THR A 14 27.51 -38.18 -2.65
C THR A 14 26.46 -37.16 -2.25
N THR A 15 26.74 -35.87 -2.46
CA THR A 15 25.74 -34.81 -2.40
C THR A 15 24.69 -35.13 -3.46
N LEU A 16 23.57 -35.71 -3.03
CA LEU A 16 22.38 -35.84 -3.85
C LEU A 16 21.92 -34.42 -4.16
N SER A 17 22.35 -33.89 -5.31
CA SER A 17 21.76 -32.69 -5.88
C SER A 17 20.31 -33.05 -6.17
N THR A 18 19.41 -32.56 -5.32
CA THR A 18 17.98 -32.59 -5.60
C THR A 18 17.77 -32.01 -7.00
N PRO A 19 16.96 -32.64 -7.86
CA PRO A 19 16.66 -32.06 -9.16
C PRO A 19 16.18 -30.64 -8.94
N SER A 20 16.92 -29.67 -9.51
CA SER A 20 16.48 -28.28 -9.57
C SER A 20 15.13 -28.29 -10.25
N ILE A 21 14.09 -27.93 -9.50
CA ILE A 21 12.75 -27.76 -10.04
C ILE A 21 12.85 -26.58 -11.00
N ALA A 22 12.39 -26.75 -12.24
CA ALA A 22 12.54 -25.70 -13.25
C ALA A 22 11.74 -24.46 -12.82
N ARG A 23 12.46 -23.40 -12.40
CA ARG A 23 11.84 -22.14 -11.99
C ARG A 23 11.25 -21.43 -13.21
N ASP A 24 10.11 -20.78 -12.99
CA ASP A 24 9.51 -19.88 -13.97
C ASP A 24 9.72 -18.42 -13.51
N MET A 25 10.23 -17.58 -14.41
CA MET A 25 10.33 -16.13 -14.19
C MET A 25 9.31 -15.39 -15.06
N VAL A 26 8.47 -14.56 -14.47
CA VAL A 26 7.47 -13.77 -15.16
C VAL A 26 7.75 -12.29 -14.96
N PHE A 27 7.95 -11.54 -16.04
CA PHE A 27 8.12 -10.10 -16.03
C PHE A 27 6.90 -9.42 -16.65
N GLY A 28 6.27 -8.51 -15.92
CA GLY A 28 5.16 -7.69 -16.40
C GLY A 28 5.56 -6.22 -16.50
N PHE A 29 5.34 -5.61 -17.66
CA PHE A 29 5.59 -4.18 -17.89
C PHE A 29 4.34 -3.48 -18.39
N SER A 30 4.16 -2.20 -18.08
CA SER A 30 3.12 -1.40 -18.74
C SER A 30 3.64 -0.78 -20.05
N SER A 31 2.92 -1.02 -21.15
CA SER A 31 3.19 -0.36 -22.44
C SER A 31 2.88 1.14 -22.44
N GLN A 32 2.28 1.65 -21.36
CA GLN A 32 1.86 3.04 -21.21
C GLN A 32 2.93 3.90 -20.50
N GLN A 33 4.07 3.31 -20.14
CA GLN A 33 5.22 4.04 -19.59
C GLN A 33 5.93 4.86 -20.67
N SER A 34 6.77 5.82 -20.26
CA SER A 34 7.66 6.49 -21.21
C SER A 34 8.64 5.48 -21.81
N PRO A 35 9.02 5.64 -23.10
CA PRO A 35 9.95 4.71 -23.75
C PRO A 35 11.27 4.54 -23.00
N ASP A 36 11.81 5.62 -22.41
CA ASP A 36 13.07 5.59 -21.68
C ASP A 36 12.98 4.78 -20.38
N VAL A 37 11.91 4.99 -19.60
CA VAL A 37 11.65 4.24 -18.37
C VAL A 37 11.46 2.75 -18.68
N LEU A 38 10.62 2.44 -19.67
CA LEU A 38 10.34 1.08 -20.05
C LEU A 38 11.59 0.36 -20.56
N LYS A 39 12.41 1.04 -21.36
CA LYS A 39 13.68 0.50 -21.85
C LYS A 39 14.63 0.20 -20.69
N ALA A 40 14.79 1.12 -19.76
CA ALA A 40 15.68 0.93 -18.60
C ALA A 40 15.23 -0.25 -17.71
N GLN A 41 13.92 -0.41 -17.48
CA GLN A 41 13.38 -1.55 -16.75
C GLN A 41 13.58 -2.87 -17.51
N ALA A 42 13.35 -2.88 -18.82
CA ALA A 42 13.53 -4.07 -19.65
C ALA A 42 15.00 -4.51 -19.72
N GLU A 43 15.95 -3.57 -19.77
CA GLU A 43 17.39 -3.88 -19.73
C GLU A 43 17.79 -4.53 -18.39
N GLN A 44 17.27 -4.03 -17.27
CA GLN A 44 17.50 -4.65 -15.95
C GLN A 44 16.88 -6.05 -15.87
N ALA A 45 15.65 -6.23 -16.34
CA ALA A 45 14.99 -7.54 -16.36
C ALA A 45 15.71 -8.57 -17.25
N ILE A 46 16.18 -8.16 -18.44
CA ILE A 46 16.98 -9.02 -19.33
C ILE A 46 18.29 -9.41 -18.64
N THR A 47 18.96 -8.45 -18.00
CA THR A 47 20.22 -8.70 -17.28
C THR A 47 20.00 -9.69 -16.15
N HIS A 48 18.96 -9.48 -15.35
CA HIS A 48 18.59 -10.39 -14.26
C HIS A 48 18.25 -11.80 -14.77
N MET A 49 17.43 -11.90 -15.82
CA MET A 49 17.11 -13.19 -16.46
C MET A 49 18.39 -13.90 -16.95
N LEU A 50 19.32 -13.19 -17.60
CA LEU A 50 20.56 -13.80 -18.10
C LEU A 50 21.50 -14.26 -16.97
N ASP A 51 21.43 -13.63 -15.79
CA ASP A 51 22.21 -14.00 -14.61
C ASP A 51 21.61 -15.18 -13.85
N LYS A 52 20.28 -15.25 -13.76
CA LYS A 52 19.57 -16.17 -12.85
C LYS A 52 18.94 -17.39 -13.52
N LEU A 53 18.61 -17.32 -14.81
CA LEU A 53 17.86 -18.40 -15.46
C LEU A 53 18.74 -19.63 -15.71
N GLU A 54 18.42 -20.74 -15.05
CA GLU A 54 19.16 -22.00 -15.14
C GLU A 54 18.77 -22.83 -16.39
N PRO A 55 19.61 -23.77 -16.85
CA PRO A 55 19.31 -24.59 -18.01
C PRO A 55 17.99 -25.36 -17.89
N GLY A 56 17.06 -25.17 -18.83
CA GLY A 56 15.74 -25.80 -18.83
C GLY A 56 14.61 -24.91 -18.32
N GLU A 57 14.94 -23.83 -17.61
CA GLU A 57 13.98 -22.85 -17.07
C GLU A 57 13.42 -21.92 -18.15
N THR A 58 12.34 -21.23 -17.80
CA THR A 58 11.63 -20.32 -18.71
C THR A 58 11.42 -18.94 -18.10
N ALA A 59 11.67 -17.90 -18.90
CA ALA A 59 11.28 -16.53 -18.59
C ALA A 59 10.20 -16.04 -19.56
N ARG A 60 9.17 -15.36 -19.06
CA ARG A 60 8.04 -14.84 -19.85
C ARG A 60 7.88 -13.34 -19.62
N PHE A 61 7.72 -12.59 -20.70
CA PHE A 61 7.56 -11.14 -20.68
C PHE A 61 6.16 -10.78 -21.15
N PHE A 62 5.44 -9.97 -20.36
CA PHE A 62 4.07 -9.56 -20.60
C PHE A 62 3.94 -8.04 -20.74
N ASP A 63 3.05 -7.61 -21.63
CA ASP A 63 2.42 -6.29 -21.58
C ASP A 63 1.34 -6.40 -20.50
N ALA A 64 1.73 -6.06 -19.28
CA ALA A 64 0.91 -6.13 -18.09
C ALA A 64 -0.19 -5.06 -18.08
N SER A 65 -0.16 -4.06 -18.99
CA SER A 65 -1.29 -3.14 -19.18
C SER A 65 -2.45 -3.76 -19.96
N LYS A 66 -2.23 -4.94 -20.56
CA LYS A 66 -3.21 -5.66 -21.39
C LYS A 66 -3.28 -7.16 -21.08
N GLY A 67 -2.53 -7.63 -20.08
CA GLY A 67 -2.35 -9.06 -19.78
C GLY A 67 -1.88 -9.89 -20.99
N LYS A 68 -1.01 -9.35 -21.87
CA LYS A 68 -0.63 -10.01 -23.13
C LYS A 68 0.82 -10.52 -23.11
N LEU A 69 1.04 -11.80 -23.41
CA LEU A 69 2.38 -12.35 -23.60
C LEU A 69 3.07 -11.72 -24.82
N MET A 70 4.30 -11.25 -24.63
CA MET A 70 5.12 -10.63 -25.67
C MET A 70 6.27 -11.53 -26.11
N ALA A 71 6.93 -12.19 -25.16
CA ALA A 71 8.09 -13.01 -25.41
C ALA A 71 8.20 -14.14 -24.38
N THR A 72 8.74 -15.26 -24.84
CA THR A 72 9.16 -16.38 -24.00
C THR A 72 10.61 -16.67 -24.32
N PHE A 73 11.42 -16.80 -23.27
CA PHE A 73 12.81 -17.18 -23.33
C PHE A 73 12.96 -18.52 -22.61
N LYS A 74 13.60 -19.48 -23.27
CA LYS A 74 13.94 -20.77 -22.66
C LYS A 74 15.44 -20.90 -22.57
N ALA A 75 15.95 -21.20 -21.39
CA ALA A 75 17.37 -21.43 -21.19
C ALA A 75 17.79 -22.72 -21.91
N PRO A 76 18.80 -22.67 -22.80
CA PRO A 76 19.25 -23.84 -23.53
C PRO A 76 19.91 -24.83 -22.59
N THR A 77 19.74 -26.13 -22.86
CA THR A 77 20.40 -27.21 -22.10
C THR A 77 21.70 -27.64 -22.78
N GLY A 78 22.70 -28.10 -22.01
CA GLY A 78 23.91 -28.75 -22.54
C GLY A 78 25.19 -27.90 -22.49
N LYS A 79 26.21 -28.31 -23.27
CA LYS A 79 27.63 -27.88 -23.13
C LYS A 79 27.90 -26.36 -23.31
N HIS A 80 26.91 -25.57 -23.69
CA HIS A 80 27.02 -24.12 -23.86
C HIS A 80 25.83 -23.35 -23.29
N ALA A 81 25.15 -23.92 -22.30
CA ALA A 81 23.96 -23.32 -21.68
C ALA A 81 24.20 -21.89 -21.17
N ASN A 82 25.36 -21.65 -20.54
CA ASN A 82 25.71 -20.36 -19.94
C ASN A 82 26.26 -19.34 -20.95
N ASN A 83 26.31 -19.67 -22.25
CA ASN A 83 26.81 -18.75 -23.26
C ASN A 83 25.68 -17.80 -23.71
N THR A 84 25.78 -16.52 -23.35
CA THR A 84 24.80 -15.49 -23.70
C THR A 84 24.48 -15.41 -25.19
N ARG A 85 25.47 -15.60 -26.07
CA ARG A 85 25.25 -15.56 -27.52
C ARG A 85 24.42 -16.76 -27.98
N VAL A 86 24.67 -17.95 -27.43
CA VAL A 86 23.87 -19.15 -27.71
C VAL A 86 22.44 -18.96 -27.20
N PHE A 87 22.28 -18.43 -25.98
CA PHE A 87 20.98 -18.11 -25.40
C PHE A 87 20.17 -17.14 -26.28
N LEU A 88 20.76 -16.02 -26.68
CA LEU A 88 20.09 -15.01 -27.48
C LEU A 88 19.72 -15.52 -28.87
N ASN A 89 20.59 -16.34 -29.49
CA ASN A 89 20.30 -16.96 -30.78
C ASN A 89 19.14 -17.96 -30.68
N ALA A 90 19.13 -18.80 -29.65
CA ALA A 90 18.04 -19.75 -29.40
C ALA A 90 16.70 -19.05 -29.16
N ASN A 91 16.73 -17.83 -28.61
CA ASN A 91 15.56 -17.03 -28.26
C ASN A 91 15.35 -15.81 -29.19
N ALA A 92 15.85 -15.87 -30.43
CA ALA A 92 15.81 -14.72 -31.36
C ALA A 92 14.37 -14.20 -31.61
N LYS A 93 13.37 -15.09 -31.67
CA LYS A 93 11.96 -14.72 -31.81
C LYS A 93 11.43 -13.96 -30.58
N GLY A 94 11.78 -14.40 -29.38
CA GLY A 94 11.43 -13.71 -28.13
C GLY A 94 12.05 -12.33 -28.07
N LEU A 95 13.33 -12.21 -28.42
CA LEU A 95 14.02 -10.91 -28.50
C LEU A 95 13.38 -9.97 -29.53
N ALA A 96 12.97 -10.49 -30.69
CA ALA A 96 12.27 -9.69 -31.70
C ALA A 96 10.90 -9.19 -31.19
N GLY A 97 10.13 -10.03 -30.51
CA GLY A 97 8.85 -9.64 -29.90
C GLY A 97 9.01 -8.57 -28.81
N LEU A 98 10.00 -8.74 -27.92
CA LEU A 98 10.31 -7.76 -26.89
C LEU A 98 10.76 -6.42 -27.51
N LYS A 99 11.63 -6.44 -28.54
CA LYS A 99 12.02 -5.23 -29.29
C LYS A 99 10.83 -4.53 -29.94
N GLN A 100 9.89 -5.29 -30.51
CA GLN A 100 8.69 -4.72 -31.12
C GLN A 100 7.82 -4.03 -30.08
N PHE A 101 7.63 -4.63 -28.90
CA PHE A 101 6.92 -4.01 -27.81
C PHE A 101 7.58 -2.71 -27.34
N LEU A 102 8.89 -2.72 -27.10
CA LEU A 102 9.61 -1.52 -26.66
C LEU A 102 9.50 -0.37 -27.67
N LYS A 103 9.45 -0.68 -28.97
CA LYS A 103 9.22 0.31 -30.04
C LYS A 103 7.79 0.82 -30.10
N GLY A 104 6.82 0.01 -29.67
CA GLY A 104 5.40 0.37 -29.67
C GLY A 104 4.92 0.98 -28.35
N ALA A 105 5.82 1.19 -27.39
CA ALA A 105 5.51 1.84 -26.13
C ALA A 105 5.22 3.32 -26.36
N GLU A 106 4.13 3.79 -25.78
CA GLU A 106 3.68 5.16 -25.94
C GLU A 106 3.16 5.65 -24.60
N ALA A 107 3.80 6.71 -24.07
CA ALA A 107 3.28 7.40 -22.91
C ALA A 107 1.94 8.03 -23.28
N VAL A 108 0.88 7.60 -22.62
CA VAL A 108 -0.44 8.20 -22.81
C VAL A 108 -0.54 9.45 -21.94
N PRO A 109 -0.70 10.65 -22.52
CA PRO A 109 -0.78 11.88 -21.73
C PRO A 109 -1.86 11.80 -20.64
N GLY A 110 -1.50 12.18 -19.42
CA GLY A 110 -2.40 12.13 -18.26
C GLY A 110 -2.59 10.76 -17.62
N ARG A 111 -1.96 9.70 -18.15
CA ARG A 111 -1.92 8.39 -17.51
C ARG A 111 -0.55 8.12 -16.89
N VAL A 112 -0.56 7.41 -15.77
CA VAL A 112 0.65 7.15 -14.97
C VAL A 112 1.41 5.89 -15.40
N GLY A 113 1.14 5.32 -16.58
CA GLY A 113 1.84 4.10 -17.02
C GLY A 113 1.46 2.86 -16.18
N GLY A 114 0.18 2.73 -15.83
CA GLY A 114 -0.34 1.72 -14.91
C GLY A 114 -0.24 0.30 -15.42
N ILE A 115 0.01 -0.65 -14.51
CA ILE A 115 -0.16 -2.09 -14.73
C ILE A 115 -1.63 -2.46 -14.48
N ASP A 116 -2.21 -3.27 -15.36
CA ASP A 116 -3.52 -3.91 -15.14
C ASP A 116 -3.30 -5.27 -14.46
N MET A 117 -3.08 -5.23 -13.14
CA MET A 117 -2.80 -6.44 -12.37
C MET A 117 -3.93 -7.47 -12.47
N PRO A 118 -5.23 -7.11 -12.39
CA PRO A 118 -6.31 -8.06 -12.57
C PRO A 118 -6.27 -8.78 -13.92
N ALA A 119 -6.07 -8.05 -15.03
CA ALA A 119 -5.97 -8.67 -16.34
C ALA A 119 -4.75 -9.59 -16.45
N LEU A 120 -3.60 -9.18 -15.89
CA LEU A 120 -2.41 -10.02 -15.87
C LEU A 120 -2.61 -11.30 -15.06
N PHE A 121 -3.16 -11.20 -13.84
CA PHE A 121 -3.43 -12.36 -12.98
C PHE A 121 -4.44 -13.31 -13.62
N ALA A 122 -5.46 -12.78 -14.29
CA ALA A 122 -6.40 -13.59 -15.06
C ALA A 122 -5.70 -14.35 -16.19
N THR A 123 -4.82 -13.67 -16.96
CA THR A 123 -4.02 -14.32 -18.00
C THR A 123 -3.11 -15.41 -17.42
N LEU A 124 -2.43 -15.13 -16.31
CA LEU A 124 -1.53 -16.08 -15.67
C LEU A 124 -2.28 -17.34 -15.27
N ARG A 125 -3.36 -17.18 -14.49
CA ARG A 125 -4.24 -18.28 -14.05
C ARG A 125 -4.77 -19.13 -15.20
N GLN A 126 -5.20 -18.51 -16.30
CA GLN A 126 -5.86 -19.22 -17.39
C GLN A 126 -4.90 -20.02 -18.28
N ASN A 127 -3.65 -19.59 -18.37
CA ASN A 127 -2.74 -20.08 -19.42
C ASN A 127 -1.46 -20.71 -18.87
N TYR A 128 -1.15 -20.51 -17.58
CA TYR A 128 0.10 -20.94 -17.00
C TYR A 128 -0.15 -21.59 -15.65
N GLN A 129 0.38 -22.81 -15.49
CA GLN A 129 0.51 -23.46 -14.21
C GLN A 129 1.94 -23.25 -13.72
N THR A 130 2.08 -23.13 -12.42
CA THR A 130 3.34 -22.73 -11.81
C THR A 130 3.59 -23.59 -10.58
N GLU A 131 4.85 -24.00 -10.41
CA GLU A 131 5.32 -24.75 -9.25
C GLU A 131 5.78 -23.77 -8.15
N GLU A 132 6.14 -24.29 -6.98
CA GLU A 132 6.63 -23.45 -5.88
C GLU A 132 7.97 -22.79 -6.27
N GLY A 133 8.10 -21.49 -5.97
CA GLY A 133 9.33 -20.71 -6.14
C GLY A 133 9.44 -19.92 -7.44
N ALA A 134 8.35 -19.74 -8.19
CA ALA A 134 8.36 -18.90 -9.39
C ALA A 134 8.34 -17.41 -9.04
N ASP A 135 9.01 -16.58 -9.85
CA ASP A 135 9.03 -15.13 -9.64
C ASP A 135 8.00 -14.44 -10.52
N LEU A 136 7.18 -13.57 -9.94
CA LEU A 136 6.33 -12.62 -10.67
C LEU A 136 6.80 -11.19 -10.41
N ILE A 137 7.55 -10.64 -11.34
CA ILE A 137 8.17 -9.31 -11.27
C ILE A 137 7.36 -8.31 -12.08
N LEU A 138 6.72 -7.36 -11.42
CA LEU A 138 5.84 -6.34 -11.99
C LEU A 138 6.52 -4.96 -11.95
N LEU A 139 6.75 -4.35 -13.11
CA LEU A 139 7.50 -3.11 -13.26
C LEU A 139 6.65 -2.03 -13.97
N GLY A 140 6.28 -0.98 -13.24
CA GLY A 140 5.39 0.08 -13.71
C GLY A 140 4.63 0.75 -12.59
N SER A 141 3.68 1.62 -12.93
CA SER A 141 2.82 2.26 -11.93
C SER A 141 1.75 1.29 -11.40
N GLN A 142 1.47 1.42 -10.12
CA GLN A 142 0.57 0.60 -9.32
C GLN A 142 -0.86 1.15 -9.33
N ILE A 143 -1.08 2.24 -10.05
CA ILE A 143 -2.38 2.84 -10.26
C ILE A 143 -2.99 2.21 -11.51
N GLN A 144 -3.94 1.31 -11.29
CA GLN A 144 -4.73 0.74 -12.37
C GLN A 144 -5.65 1.80 -12.96
N ASP A 145 -5.59 1.95 -14.29
CA ASP A 145 -6.53 2.76 -15.05
C ASP A 145 -7.42 1.87 -15.92
N ASP A 146 -8.68 1.70 -15.50
CA ASP A 146 -9.71 1.03 -16.31
C ASP A 146 -10.61 2.06 -16.99
N PRO A 147 -10.35 2.41 -18.27
CA PRO A 147 -11.19 3.36 -19.00
C PRO A 147 -12.57 2.78 -19.36
N LYS A 148 -12.76 1.46 -19.32
CA LYS A 148 -14.06 0.83 -19.56
C LYS A 148 -14.93 0.85 -18.30
N SER A 149 -14.30 0.87 -17.13
CA SER A 149 -14.96 0.99 -15.83
C SER A 149 -14.32 2.13 -15.00
N PRO A 150 -14.51 3.41 -15.38
CA PRO A 150 -13.83 4.53 -14.71
C PRO A 150 -14.14 4.64 -13.22
N SER A 151 -15.28 4.10 -12.76
CA SER A 151 -15.66 4.00 -11.35
C SER A 151 -14.75 3.06 -10.54
N LEU A 152 -14.09 2.10 -11.18
CA LEU A 152 -13.14 1.17 -10.57
C LEU A 152 -11.68 1.57 -10.79
N SER A 153 -11.41 2.64 -11.54
CA SER A 153 -10.05 3.12 -11.79
C SER A 153 -9.44 3.78 -10.55
N MET A 154 -8.16 3.52 -10.29
CA MET A 154 -7.40 4.12 -9.17
C MET A 154 -6.90 5.53 -9.48
N VAL A 155 -7.11 6.01 -10.72
CA VAL A 155 -6.72 7.35 -11.15
C VAL A 155 -7.36 8.41 -10.26
N GLY A 156 -6.59 9.46 -9.98
CA GLY A 156 -7.03 10.60 -9.19
C GLY A 156 -6.87 10.42 -7.69
N GLY A 157 -6.17 9.39 -7.22
CA GLY A 157 -5.97 9.13 -5.79
C GLY A 157 -6.98 8.16 -5.21
N ARG A 158 -7.59 7.29 -6.04
CA ARG A 158 -8.61 6.34 -5.59
C ARG A 158 -7.98 4.98 -5.28
N VAL A 159 -8.45 4.33 -4.22
CA VAL A 159 -8.03 2.98 -3.84
C VAL A 159 -9.27 2.14 -3.55
N PRO A 160 -9.40 0.93 -4.10
CA PRO A 160 -10.52 0.08 -3.74
C PRO A 160 -10.44 -0.33 -2.26
N ASN A 161 -11.57 -0.36 -1.58
CA ASN A 161 -11.65 -0.92 -0.23
C ASN A 161 -11.50 -2.45 -0.24
N ASP A 162 -11.47 -3.07 0.94
CA ASP A 162 -11.29 -4.53 1.07
C ASP A 162 -12.46 -5.35 0.52
N GLY A 163 -13.64 -4.76 0.39
CA GLY A 163 -14.81 -5.40 -0.21
C GLY A 163 -14.56 -5.78 -1.67
N HIS A 164 -13.79 -4.96 -2.40
CA HIS A 164 -13.39 -5.26 -3.77
C HIS A 164 -12.54 -6.52 -3.90
N ILE A 165 -11.70 -6.85 -2.90
CA ILE A 165 -10.91 -8.09 -2.89
C ILE A 165 -11.83 -9.28 -2.63
N ALA A 166 -12.71 -9.18 -1.63
CA ALA A 166 -13.62 -10.26 -1.24
C ALA A 166 -14.73 -10.55 -2.29
N ALA A 167 -14.98 -9.63 -3.21
CA ALA A 167 -16.01 -9.73 -4.23
C ALA A 167 -15.72 -10.81 -5.29
N GLY A 168 -16.75 -11.18 -6.06
CA GLY A 168 -16.58 -11.96 -7.29
C GLY A 168 -15.99 -11.11 -8.42
N VAL A 169 -15.26 -11.75 -9.35
CA VAL A 169 -14.74 -11.08 -10.56
C VAL A 169 -15.80 -10.43 -11.45
N GLY A 170 -17.06 -10.86 -11.32
CA GLY A 170 -18.21 -10.27 -12.02
C GLY A 170 -18.74 -9.00 -11.35
N GLU A 171 -18.42 -8.77 -10.09
CA GLU A 171 -18.86 -7.61 -9.29
C GLU A 171 -17.76 -6.55 -9.23
N SER A 172 -16.51 -6.98 -9.17
CA SER A 172 -15.34 -6.11 -9.24
C SER A 172 -14.22 -6.73 -10.04
N SER A 173 -13.54 -5.92 -10.86
CA SER A 173 -12.31 -6.34 -11.54
C SER A 173 -11.22 -6.82 -10.57
N TYR A 174 -11.23 -6.35 -9.33
CA TYR A 174 -10.29 -6.74 -8.29
C TYR A 174 -10.68 -8.01 -7.51
N GLY A 175 -11.87 -8.56 -7.78
CA GLY A 175 -12.46 -9.64 -6.99
C GLY A 175 -11.64 -10.92 -7.02
N THR A 176 -11.45 -11.53 -5.85
CA THR A 176 -10.68 -12.77 -5.68
C THR A 176 -11.53 -13.93 -5.18
N ALA A 177 -12.85 -13.77 -5.05
CA ALA A 177 -13.73 -14.84 -4.61
C ALA A 177 -13.62 -16.08 -5.53
N GLY A 178 -13.34 -17.24 -4.94
CA GLY A 178 -13.12 -18.49 -5.68
C GLY A 178 -11.77 -18.59 -6.40
N LEU A 179 -10.86 -17.64 -6.19
CA LEU A 179 -9.55 -17.57 -6.84
C LEU A 179 -8.39 -17.80 -5.86
N SER A 180 -8.66 -18.29 -4.66
CA SER A 180 -7.64 -18.64 -3.67
C SER A 180 -6.70 -19.72 -4.25
N GLY A 181 -5.46 -19.34 -4.52
CA GLY A 181 -4.45 -20.20 -5.13
C GLY A 181 -4.20 -19.95 -6.62
N SER A 182 -4.83 -18.96 -7.25
CA SER A 182 -4.52 -18.60 -8.65
C SER A 182 -3.11 -18.05 -8.87
N LEU A 183 -2.46 -17.58 -7.81
CA LEU A 183 -1.04 -17.21 -7.80
C LEU A 183 -0.22 -18.13 -6.88
N LYS A 184 -0.73 -19.33 -6.56
CA LYS A 184 0.03 -20.29 -5.74
C LYS A 184 1.38 -20.58 -6.37
N GLY A 185 2.43 -20.52 -5.55
CA GLY A 185 3.81 -20.80 -5.96
C GLY A 185 4.56 -19.58 -6.51
N TYR A 186 3.88 -18.45 -6.69
CA TYR A 186 4.54 -17.20 -7.06
C TYR A 186 5.00 -16.40 -5.83
N ASP A 187 6.27 -16.00 -5.87
CA ASP A 187 6.79 -14.86 -5.13
C ASP A 187 6.64 -13.60 -5.98
N VAL A 188 5.87 -12.64 -5.49
CA VAL A 188 5.48 -11.44 -6.23
C VAL A 188 6.34 -10.26 -5.80
N TYR A 189 6.91 -9.59 -6.80
CA TYR A 189 7.79 -8.43 -6.66
C TYR A 189 7.19 -7.26 -7.43
N ILE A 190 6.85 -6.18 -6.73
CA ILE A 190 6.25 -4.98 -7.34
C ILE A 190 7.26 -3.83 -7.25
N GLY A 191 7.72 -3.39 -8.42
CA GLY A 191 8.72 -2.34 -8.58
C GLY A 191 8.21 -1.13 -9.36
N THR A 192 8.60 0.06 -8.91
CA THR A 192 8.47 1.32 -9.66
C THR A 192 9.82 2.04 -9.68
N LEU A 193 10.03 3.02 -10.55
CA LEU A 193 11.20 3.89 -10.48
C LEU A 193 11.00 5.08 -9.52
N THR A 194 9.77 5.58 -9.42
CA THR A 194 9.42 6.73 -8.59
C THR A 194 8.09 6.49 -7.89
N ASP A 195 7.84 7.28 -6.83
CA ASP A 195 6.56 7.29 -6.12
C ASP A 195 5.61 8.39 -6.63
N ASP A 196 5.87 8.98 -7.82
CA ASP A 196 5.08 10.08 -8.39
C ASP A 196 3.64 9.68 -8.74
N TRP A 197 3.37 8.38 -8.80
CA TRP A 197 2.02 7.83 -8.93
C TRP A 197 1.15 8.11 -7.70
N ALA A 198 1.77 8.35 -6.53
CA ALA A 198 1.04 8.58 -5.29
C ALA A 198 0.67 10.05 -5.15
N VAL A 199 -0.61 10.35 -4.93
CA VAL A 199 -1.05 11.72 -4.63
C VAL A 199 -0.68 12.16 -3.21
N SER A 200 -0.53 11.22 -2.27
CA SER A 200 -0.13 11.49 -0.88
C SER A 200 0.51 10.25 -0.23
N ASN A 201 1.14 10.41 0.93
CA ASN A 201 1.69 9.28 1.70
C ASN A 201 0.61 8.26 2.09
N ALA A 202 -0.60 8.72 2.42
CA ALA A 202 -1.73 7.85 2.73
C ALA A 202 -2.19 7.04 1.51
N HIS A 203 -2.34 7.72 0.36
CA HIS A 203 -2.63 7.04 -0.89
C HIS A 203 -1.56 5.97 -1.18
N ARG A 204 -0.27 6.31 -1.06
CA ARG A 204 0.83 5.35 -1.24
C ARG A 204 0.67 4.13 -0.34
N TYR A 205 0.40 4.35 0.94
CA TYR A 205 0.19 3.29 1.91
C TYR A 205 -0.99 2.38 1.53
N HIS A 206 -2.15 2.97 1.20
CA HIS A 206 -3.35 2.21 0.89
C HIS A 206 -3.23 1.43 -0.42
N VAL A 207 -2.60 1.98 -1.45
CA VAL A 207 -2.28 1.25 -2.69
C VAL A 207 -1.37 0.07 -2.41
N LYS A 208 -0.32 0.27 -1.60
CA LYS A 208 0.59 -0.81 -1.21
C LYS A 208 -0.14 -1.92 -0.47
N ARG A 209 -0.91 -1.55 0.56
CA ARG A 209 -1.70 -2.49 1.36
C ARG A 209 -2.69 -3.27 0.48
N PHE A 210 -3.45 -2.57 -0.36
CA PHE A 210 -4.46 -3.17 -1.22
C PHE A 210 -3.88 -4.26 -2.12
N TRP A 211 -2.79 -3.96 -2.85
CA TRP A 211 -2.17 -4.94 -3.73
C TRP A 211 -1.50 -6.08 -2.98
N SER A 212 -0.98 -5.82 -1.78
CA SER A 212 -0.42 -6.88 -0.94
C SER A 212 -1.51 -7.89 -0.54
N LEU A 213 -2.65 -7.40 -0.04
CA LEU A 213 -3.81 -8.22 0.29
C LEU A 213 -4.39 -8.94 -0.93
N SER A 214 -4.41 -8.29 -2.10
CA SER A 214 -4.89 -8.90 -3.35
C SER A 214 -4.01 -10.09 -3.77
N VAL A 215 -2.68 -9.95 -3.69
CA VAL A 215 -1.73 -11.04 -3.96
C VAL A 215 -1.95 -12.21 -3.00
N GLU A 216 -2.06 -11.93 -1.69
CA GLU A 216 -2.32 -12.96 -0.68
C GLU A 216 -3.67 -13.66 -0.90
N ALA A 217 -4.72 -12.91 -1.27
CA ALA A 217 -6.04 -13.46 -1.56
C ALA A 217 -6.05 -14.34 -2.82
N HIS A 218 -5.14 -14.09 -3.76
CA HIS A 218 -4.85 -14.99 -4.88
C HIS A 218 -3.93 -16.17 -4.50
N GLY A 219 -3.42 -16.24 -3.27
CA GLY A 219 -2.56 -17.31 -2.76
C GLY A 219 -1.09 -17.20 -3.17
N GLY A 220 -0.65 -16.03 -3.64
CA GLY A 220 0.77 -15.73 -3.84
C GLY A 220 1.42 -15.15 -2.59
N SER A 221 2.75 -15.08 -2.57
CA SER A 221 3.55 -14.48 -1.50
C SER A 221 4.07 -13.12 -1.96
N LEU A 222 3.92 -12.05 -1.18
CA LEU A 222 4.51 -10.76 -1.56
C LEU A 222 5.95 -10.70 -1.03
N ALA A 223 6.93 -10.76 -1.93
CA ALA A 223 8.34 -10.74 -1.57
C ALA A 223 8.95 -9.33 -1.54
N TYR A 224 8.42 -8.40 -2.34
CA TYR A 224 8.93 -7.02 -2.39
C TYR A 224 7.90 -6.03 -2.93
N PHE A 225 7.88 -4.81 -2.36
CA PHE A 225 7.12 -3.69 -2.89
C PHE A 225 7.80 -2.33 -2.64
N GLY A 226 8.48 -1.80 -3.64
CA GLY A 226 9.23 -0.55 -3.49
C GLY A 226 9.69 0.09 -4.80
N ASN A 227 10.49 1.16 -4.64
CA ASN A 227 11.09 1.92 -5.74
C ASN A 227 12.60 1.64 -5.91
N ASP A 228 13.21 0.84 -5.03
CA ASP A 228 14.58 0.36 -5.19
C ASP A 228 14.59 -0.92 -6.02
N LEU A 229 14.76 -0.76 -7.33
CA LEU A 229 14.81 -1.89 -8.26
C LEU A 229 16.07 -2.77 -8.07
N ALA A 230 17.16 -2.22 -7.52
CA ALA A 230 18.35 -3.02 -7.26
C ALA A 230 18.06 -4.05 -6.17
N THR A 231 17.46 -3.62 -5.05
CA THR A 231 16.99 -4.52 -4.00
C THR A 231 15.94 -5.51 -4.51
N LEU A 232 15.04 -5.08 -5.40
CA LEU A 232 14.06 -5.97 -6.03
C LEU A 232 14.76 -7.13 -6.76
N PHE A 233 15.67 -6.82 -7.67
CA PHE A 233 16.38 -7.81 -8.48
C PHE A 233 17.44 -8.60 -7.71
N GLU A 234 17.93 -8.10 -6.58
CA GLU A 234 18.76 -8.88 -5.65
C GLU A 234 17.94 -9.99 -4.97
N LYS A 235 16.68 -9.68 -4.60
CA LYS A 235 15.78 -10.63 -3.94
C LYS A 235 15.13 -11.61 -4.92
N ALA A 236 14.73 -11.16 -6.10
CA ALA A 236 14.22 -12.04 -7.14
C ALA A 236 15.28 -13.11 -7.49
N GLY A 237 14.85 -14.33 -7.82
CA GLY A 237 15.79 -15.44 -8.03
C GLY A 237 16.36 -16.04 -6.72
N THR A 238 15.97 -15.56 -5.54
CA THR A 238 16.33 -16.16 -4.24
C THR A 238 15.09 -16.68 -3.53
N ASP A 239 15.26 -17.60 -2.58
CA ASP A 239 14.19 -18.01 -1.66
C ASP A 239 13.98 -16.89 -0.63
N ALA A 240 13.34 -15.81 -1.07
CA ALA A 240 13.05 -14.67 -0.21
C ALA A 240 11.92 -15.03 0.77
N PRO A 241 12.09 -14.77 2.08
CA PRO A 241 11.00 -14.97 3.02
C PRO A 241 9.84 -14.03 2.69
N ASP A 242 8.63 -14.58 2.77
CA ASP A 242 7.38 -13.85 2.58
C ASP A 242 7.30 -12.60 3.48
N VAL A 243 7.05 -11.44 2.86
CA VAL A 243 6.89 -10.17 3.59
C VAL A 243 5.46 -10.12 4.11
N LYS A 244 5.24 -10.77 5.26
CA LYS A 244 3.93 -10.72 5.93
C LYS A 244 3.55 -9.28 6.25
N HIS A 245 2.44 -8.81 5.72
CA HIS A 245 1.87 -7.54 6.17
C HIS A 245 1.10 -7.74 7.47
N SER A 246 1.15 -6.75 8.35
CA SER A 246 0.53 -6.84 9.69
C SER A 246 -0.98 -6.60 9.70
N GLN A 247 -1.61 -6.30 8.55
CA GLN A 247 -3.00 -5.87 8.51
C GLN A 247 -3.91 -6.90 7.84
N PRO A 248 -4.88 -7.49 8.57
CA PRO A 248 -5.82 -8.42 7.97
C PRO A 248 -6.79 -7.70 7.02
N LEU A 249 -7.41 -8.48 6.14
CA LEU A 249 -8.55 -8.06 5.33
C LEU A 249 -9.74 -7.72 6.24
N VAL A 250 -10.36 -6.57 6.03
CA VAL A 250 -11.52 -6.10 6.78
C VAL A 250 -12.78 -6.52 6.04
N ALA A 251 -13.61 -7.35 6.67
CA ALA A 251 -14.87 -7.79 6.07
C ALA A 251 -15.82 -6.60 5.86
N THR A 252 -16.27 -6.42 4.62
CA THR A 252 -17.28 -5.45 4.19
C THR A 252 -17.94 -5.95 2.90
N ASP A 253 -19.23 -5.72 2.74
CA ASP A 253 -20.00 -6.01 1.53
C ASP A 253 -20.07 -4.81 0.57
N LYS A 254 -19.57 -3.65 1.00
CA LYS A 254 -19.55 -2.43 0.19
C LYS A 254 -18.39 -2.43 -0.79
N LEU A 255 -18.68 -2.09 -2.04
CA LEU A 255 -17.70 -1.90 -3.11
C LEU A 255 -17.45 -0.40 -3.32
N GLU A 256 -16.59 0.17 -2.49
CA GLU A 256 -16.28 1.61 -2.50
C GLU A 256 -14.82 1.86 -2.88
N MET A 257 -14.60 2.89 -3.69
CA MET A 257 -13.28 3.46 -3.94
C MET A 257 -13.03 4.59 -2.94
N ILE A 258 -12.07 4.39 -2.06
CA ILE A 258 -11.62 5.40 -1.10
C ILE A 258 -10.82 6.46 -1.86
N GLN A 259 -11.23 7.73 -1.74
CA GLN A 259 -10.60 8.85 -2.41
C GLN A 259 -9.59 9.54 -1.49
N PHE A 260 -8.36 9.69 -1.95
CA PHE A 260 -7.30 10.43 -1.27
C PHE A 260 -6.99 11.72 -2.04
N GLY A 261 -6.77 12.81 -1.31
CA GLY A 261 -6.31 14.09 -1.86
C GLY A 261 -4.80 14.13 -2.13
N ARG A 262 -4.36 15.12 -2.93
CA ARG A 262 -2.95 15.45 -3.06
C ARG A 262 -2.40 15.99 -1.74
N ASP A 263 -1.25 15.48 -1.31
CA ASP A 263 -0.49 16.09 -0.23
C ASP A 263 0.12 17.38 -0.77
N THR A 264 -0.41 18.51 -0.31
CA THR A 264 -0.04 19.84 -0.80
C THR A 264 1.26 20.36 -0.17
N GLY A 265 1.91 19.60 0.73
CA GLY A 265 3.26 19.90 1.21
C GLY A 265 3.50 19.55 2.68
N LYS A 266 4.77 19.72 3.10
CA LYS A 266 5.36 19.38 4.41
C LYS A 266 4.49 19.81 5.60
N VAL A 267 3.65 18.92 6.09
CA VAL A 267 3.05 19.07 7.42
C VAL A 267 3.87 18.23 8.38
N ALA A 268 4.25 18.81 9.52
CA ALA A 268 4.98 18.10 10.56
C ALA A 268 4.30 16.76 10.88
N GLU A 269 5.10 15.69 11.02
CA GLU A 269 4.68 14.45 11.66
C GLU A 269 4.24 14.82 13.09
N ILE A 270 2.92 14.99 13.28
CA ILE A 270 2.32 15.48 14.54
C ILE A 270 2.73 14.64 15.76
N TYR A 271 3.17 13.41 15.50
CA TYR A 271 3.64 12.44 16.46
C TYR A 271 4.98 12.82 17.12
N ASP A 272 6.03 13.05 16.32
CA ASP A 272 7.39 13.30 16.83
C ASP A 272 7.68 14.79 17.06
N ALA A 273 6.85 15.68 16.50
CA ALA A 273 7.03 17.10 16.65
C ALA A 273 6.85 17.57 18.10
N ARG A 274 7.80 18.38 18.58
CA ARG A 274 7.70 19.03 19.89
C ARG A 274 6.60 20.09 19.85
N SER A 275 5.72 20.09 20.84
CA SER A 275 4.74 21.17 21.01
C SER A 275 5.45 22.50 21.23
N MET A 276 4.98 23.52 20.53
CA MET A 276 5.35 24.90 20.73
C MET A 276 4.92 25.32 22.14
N PRO A 277 5.81 25.98 22.91
CA PRO A 277 5.48 26.47 24.25
C PRO A 277 4.70 27.79 24.21
N GLU A 278 4.79 28.53 23.10
CA GLU A 278 4.14 29.83 22.91
C GLU A 278 2.81 29.68 22.17
N PRO A 279 1.80 30.53 22.47
CA PRO A 279 0.58 30.63 21.70
C PRO A 279 0.83 30.84 20.20
N ALA A 280 0.00 30.21 19.37
CA ALA A 280 -0.01 30.47 17.93
C ALA A 280 -0.45 31.92 17.66
N PRO A 281 0.32 32.72 16.88
CA PRO A 281 -0.13 34.05 16.48
C PRO A 281 -1.45 33.98 15.70
N GLU A 282 -2.37 34.92 15.93
CA GLU A 282 -3.69 34.95 15.27
C GLU A 282 -3.65 34.79 13.74
N PRO A 283 -2.74 35.47 13.00
CA PRO A 283 -2.65 35.28 11.55
C PRO A 283 -2.31 33.85 11.12
N VAL A 284 -1.64 33.06 11.97
CA VAL A 284 -1.24 31.67 11.65
C VAL A 284 -2.45 30.75 11.65
N TRP A 285 -3.33 30.86 12.65
CA TRP A 285 -4.48 29.96 12.75
C TRP A 285 -5.75 30.46 12.05
N ARG A 286 -5.88 31.76 11.78
CA ARG A 286 -6.94 32.28 10.88
C ARG A 286 -6.69 32.01 9.40
N GLY A 287 -5.45 31.72 9.03
CA GLY A 287 -5.04 31.41 7.66
C GLY A 287 -4.31 30.06 7.58
N ALA A 288 -4.73 29.08 8.39
CA ALA A 288 -4.05 27.81 8.52
C ALA A 288 -4.12 27.03 7.20
N VAL A 289 -2.96 26.74 6.61
CA VAL A 289 -2.83 25.99 5.36
C VAL A 289 -2.59 24.51 5.66
N ASN A 290 -3.53 23.66 5.24
CA ASN A 290 -3.58 22.21 5.43
C ASN A 290 -3.31 21.75 6.89
N PRO A 291 -4.05 22.28 7.88
CA PRO A 291 -3.84 21.91 9.27
C PRO A 291 -4.11 20.43 9.50
N ARG A 292 -3.37 19.83 10.44
CA ARG A 292 -3.61 18.46 10.94
C ARG A 292 -4.04 18.49 12.38
N ILE A 293 -5.05 17.70 12.71
CA ILE A 293 -5.57 17.55 14.06
C ILE A 293 -5.38 16.09 14.46
N GLY A 294 -4.68 15.85 15.56
CA GLY A 294 -4.41 14.51 16.06
C GLY A 294 -4.86 14.32 17.50
N ILE A 295 -5.35 13.15 17.87
CA ILE A 295 -5.61 12.77 19.27
C ILE A 295 -4.86 11.49 19.66
N SER A 296 -4.38 11.44 20.90
CA SER A 296 -3.90 10.23 21.56
C SER A 296 -4.53 10.15 22.96
N TRP A 297 -4.66 8.94 23.52
CA TRP A 297 -5.31 8.75 24.81
C TRP A 297 -4.73 7.58 25.59
N ASN A 298 -5.00 7.54 26.90
CA ASN A 298 -4.46 6.55 27.82
C ASN A 298 -5.49 5.49 28.28
N ALA A 299 -6.16 4.84 27.32
CA ALA A 299 -7.08 3.75 27.61
C ALA A 299 -6.91 2.58 26.62
N PRO A 300 -6.16 1.52 26.98
CA PRO A 300 -5.79 0.44 26.07
C PRO A 300 -6.94 -0.41 25.55
N ASN A 301 -8.11 -0.35 26.22
CA ASN A 301 -9.30 -1.11 25.85
C ASN A 301 -10.46 -0.18 25.46
N ALA A 302 -10.16 1.03 24.99
CA ALA A 302 -11.14 1.98 24.52
C ALA A 302 -10.75 2.61 23.20
N ASP A 303 -11.79 2.84 22.43
CA ASP A 303 -11.83 3.31 21.06
C ASP A 303 -12.40 4.73 21.10
N LEU A 304 -11.57 5.72 20.76
CA LEU A 304 -11.95 7.13 20.75
C LEU A 304 -11.92 7.63 19.32
N ASP A 305 -13.03 8.22 18.89
CA ASP A 305 -13.16 8.77 17.55
C ASP A 305 -12.93 10.29 17.58
N LEU A 306 -12.14 10.78 16.62
CA LEU A 306 -11.99 12.20 16.32
C LEU A 306 -12.98 12.62 15.24
N PHE A 307 -13.74 13.67 15.55
CA PHE A 307 -14.64 14.32 14.61
C PHE A 307 -14.19 15.76 14.37
N VAL A 308 -14.09 16.13 13.10
CA VAL A 308 -13.68 17.47 12.68
C VAL A 308 -14.69 18.04 11.70
N ARG A 309 -15.25 19.21 12.02
CA ARG A 309 -16.05 20.00 11.09
C ARG A 309 -15.24 21.24 10.68
N PRO A 310 -14.72 21.31 9.44
CA PRO A 310 -13.80 22.39 9.02
C PRO A 310 -14.42 23.79 9.06
N THR A 311 -15.67 23.93 8.61
CA THR A 311 -16.45 25.17 8.62
C THR A 311 -17.90 24.87 9.03
N PRO A 312 -18.70 25.88 9.46
CA PRO A 312 -20.11 25.65 9.82
C PRO A 312 -20.96 24.99 8.73
N SER A 313 -20.59 25.19 7.45
CA SER A 313 -21.28 24.61 6.28
C SER A 313 -20.69 23.29 5.78
N SER A 314 -19.48 22.93 6.19
CA SER A 314 -18.81 21.71 5.71
C SER A 314 -19.41 20.45 6.35
N PRO A 315 -19.44 19.31 5.63
CA PRO A 315 -19.70 18.03 6.25
C PRO A 315 -18.64 17.70 7.31
N VAL A 316 -18.98 16.82 8.24
CA VAL A 316 -18.05 16.37 9.28
C VAL A 316 -17.16 15.25 8.76
N ILE A 317 -15.88 15.33 9.08
CA ILE A 317 -14.87 14.32 8.82
C ILE A 317 -14.73 13.44 10.07
N PHE A 318 -14.84 12.12 9.89
CA PHE A 318 -14.63 11.11 10.93
C PHE A 318 -14.36 9.75 10.26
N PHE A 319 -14.25 8.67 11.05
CA PHE A 319 -14.03 7.33 10.52
C PHE A 319 -15.06 6.93 9.46
N GLY A 320 -14.59 6.58 8.26
CA GLY A 320 -15.43 6.20 7.13
C GLY A 320 -16.06 7.37 6.35
N GLN A 321 -15.77 8.62 6.70
CA GLN A 321 -16.29 9.80 6.00
C GLN A 321 -15.16 10.81 5.72
N ALA A 322 -14.65 10.77 4.48
CA ALA A 322 -13.79 11.81 3.92
C ALA A 322 -14.62 12.85 3.16
N THR A 323 -14.14 14.09 3.09
CA THR A 323 -14.79 15.20 2.38
C THR A 323 -13.77 15.89 1.46
N GLU A 324 -14.23 16.85 0.64
CA GLU A 324 -13.30 17.65 -0.16
C GLU A 324 -12.33 18.45 0.73
N GLU A 325 -12.81 18.89 1.89
CA GLU A 325 -12.08 19.67 2.88
C GLU A 325 -11.09 18.88 3.72
N GLY A 326 -11.13 17.54 3.72
CA GLY A 326 -10.19 16.75 4.52
C GLY A 326 -10.56 15.28 4.71
N GLN A 327 -9.71 14.55 5.42
CA GLN A 327 -9.92 13.12 5.67
C GLN A 327 -9.26 12.66 6.98
N LEU A 328 -9.77 11.58 7.56
CA LEU A 328 -9.13 10.82 8.64
C LEU A 328 -8.06 9.89 8.05
N TYR A 329 -6.85 9.93 8.60
CA TYR A 329 -5.67 9.19 8.11
C TYR A 329 -5.39 7.90 8.88
N LYS A 330 -5.79 7.85 10.15
CA LYS A 330 -5.47 6.74 11.04
C LYS A 330 -6.53 6.62 12.10
N ASP A 331 -7.24 5.51 12.08
CA ASP A 331 -8.23 5.13 13.10
C ASP A 331 -7.60 4.14 14.08
N PHE A 332 -7.88 4.30 15.36
CA PHE A 332 -7.34 3.46 16.42
C PHE A 332 -8.42 2.90 17.32
N ARG A 333 -8.73 1.60 17.14
CA ARG A 333 -9.70 0.88 17.98
C ARG A 333 -9.30 0.71 19.45
N ASN A 334 -8.07 1.06 19.80
CA ASN A 334 -7.47 0.99 21.13
C ASN A 334 -6.49 2.16 21.27
N SER A 335 -6.17 2.58 22.51
CA SER A 335 -5.14 3.59 22.78
C SER A 335 -3.90 3.44 21.87
N PRO A 336 -3.54 4.50 21.12
CA PRO A 336 -2.36 4.48 20.29
C PRO A 336 -1.11 4.23 21.14
N VAL A 337 -0.39 3.14 20.86
CA VAL A 337 1.00 3.02 21.31
C VAL A 337 1.82 3.85 20.33
N ASN A 338 2.36 4.98 20.78
CA ASN A 338 3.23 5.80 19.96
C ASN A 338 2.54 6.30 18.67
N GLY A 339 1.36 6.94 18.79
CA GLY A 339 0.67 7.49 17.62
C GLY A 339 -0.48 8.44 17.96
N PHE A 340 -1.03 9.05 16.90
CA PHE A 340 -2.23 9.88 16.97
C PHE A 340 -3.24 9.42 15.91
N GLU A 341 -4.50 9.29 16.30
CA GLU A 341 -5.60 9.33 15.35
C GLU A 341 -5.63 10.72 14.74
N THR A 342 -5.57 10.84 13.40
CA THR A 342 -5.27 12.12 12.76
C THR A 342 -6.24 12.44 11.63
N VAL A 343 -6.83 13.64 11.65
CA VAL A 343 -7.49 14.27 10.50
C VAL A 343 -6.52 15.27 9.87
N ALA A 344 -6.42 15.29 8.54
CA ALA A 344 -5.83 16.43 7.83
C ALA A 344 -6.89 17.14 7.01
N LEU A 345 -6.84 18.47 7.05
CA LEU A 345 -7.65 19.31 6.20
C LEU A 345 -6.88 19.68 4.93
N ASN A 346 -7.60 19.84 3.82
CA ASN A 346 -7.09 20.20 2.50
C ASN A 346 -7.56 21.62 2.17
N GLY A 347 -6.64 22.59 2.16
CA GLY A 347 -6.95 23.99 1.85
C GLY A 347 -6.51 24.97 2.95
N THR A 348 -7.07 26.17 2.91
CA THR A 348 -6.81 27.23 3.90
C THR A 348 -8.06 27.44 4.75
N PHE A 349 -7.92 27.40 6.06
CA PHE A 349 -9.04 27.49 7.01
C PHE A 349 -8.77 28.55 8.07
N ASP A 350 -9.84 29.25 8.48
CA ASP A 350 -9.87 29.95 9.77
C ASP A 350 -10.26 28.94 10.84
N LEU A 351 -9.32 28.59 11.71
CA LEU A 351 -9.56 27.57 12.73
C LEU A 351 -10.54 28.01 13.82
N SER A 352 -10.94 29.30 13.90
CA SER A 352 -12.06 29.70 14.77
C SER A 352 -13.43 29.25 14.26
N ASP A 353 -13.52 28.92 12.97
CA ASP A 353 -14.74 28.34 12.36
C ASP A 353 -14.77 26.81 12.44
N THR A 354 -13.64 26.19 12.82
CA THR A 354 -13.50 24.74 12.93
C THR A 354 -14.00 24.23 14.28
N MET A 355 -14.75 23.13 14.26
CA MET A 355 -15.21 22.45 15.47
C MET A 355 -14.56 21.09 15.60
N LEU A 356 -14.00 20.80 16.78
CA LEU A 356 -13.40 19.51 17.11
C LEU A 356 -14.24 18.83 18.19
N ALA A 357 -14.50 17.55 18.03
CA ALA A 357 -15.14 16.75 19.06
C ALA A 357 -14.49 15.37 19.16
N ILE A 358 -14.43 14.86 20.39
CA ILE A 358 -13.88 13.54 20.69
C ILE A 358 -14.97 12.74 21.40
N ASN A 359 -15.17 11.50 20.96
CA ASN A 359 -16.13 10.57 21.54
C ASN A 359 -15.42 9.33 22.07
N ILE A 360 -15.82 8.82 23.23
CA ILE A 360 -15.55 7.42 23.56
C ILE A 360 -16.54 6.58 22.75
N TYR A 361 -16.11 6.08 21.59
CA TYR A 361 -16.97 5.31 20.71
C TYR A 361 -17.24 3.93 21.29
N SER A 362 -16.19 3.23 21.73
CA SER A 362 -16.38 1.89 22.29
C SER A 362 -15.36 1.50 23.36
N GLY A 363 -15.61 0.37 24.01
CA GLY A 363 -14.76 -0.13 25.09
C GLY A 363 -15.14 0.35 26.50
N GLN A 364 -14.27 0.01 27.45
CA GLN A 364 -14.38 0.38 28.87
C GLN A 364 -13.11 1.11 29.30
N VAL A 365 -13.28 2.21 30.01
CA VAL A 365 -12.17 3.01 30.55
C VAL A 365 -12.16 2.94 32.09
N PRO A 366 -11.02 3.19 32.75
CA PRO A 366 -10.91 3.14 34.20
C PRO A 366 -11.86 4.10 34.93
N ALA A 367 -12.06 3.85 36.23
CA ALA A 367 -12.75 4.80 37.09
C ALA A 367 -12.02 6.16 37.08
N GLY A 368 -12.75 7.23 36.75
CA GLY A 368 -12.18 8.57 36.55
C GLY A 368 -12.13 9.03 35.09
N GLY A 369 -12.47 8.15 34.15
CA GLY A 369 -12.62 8.46 32.73
C GLY A 369 -11.35 8.18 31.92
N VAL A 370 -11.27 8.75 30.72
CA VAL A 370 -10.10 8.71 29.84
C VAL A 370 -9.46 10.09 29.75
N SER A 371 -8.14 10.12 29.73
CA SER A 371 -7.36 11.33 29.45
C SER A 371 -6.57 11.15 28.16
N GLY A 372 -6.28 12.25 27.52
CA GLY A 372 -5.50 12.23 26.29
C GLY A 372 -4.90 13.57 25.97
N GLU A 373 -4.30 13.66 24.80
CA GLU A 373 -3.72 14.86 24.24
C GLU A 373 -4.29 15.07 22.84
N ILE A 374 -4.78 16.28 22.58
CA ILE A 374 -5.07 16.74 21.23
C ILE A 374 -3.90 17.60 20.76
N ARG A 375 -3.54 17.46 19.48
CA ARG A 375 -2.53 18.25 18.81
C ARG A 375 -3.09 18.90 17.57
N ILE A 376 -2.65 20.12 17.27
CA ILE A 376 -2.91 20.81 16.01
C ILE A 376 -1.57 21.19 15.39
N ALA A 377 -1.33 20.74 14.17
CA ALA A 377 -0.14 21.09 13.38
C ALA A 377 -0.52 22.06 12.26
N ILE A 378 0.23 23.17 12.14
CA ILE A 378 0.13 24.15 11.04
C ILE A 378 1.53 24.35 10.49
N GLY A 379 1.78 23.88 9.26
CA GLY A 379 3.13 23.78 8.71
C GLY A 379 4.04 22.89 9.58
N ASP A 380 5.14 23.48 10.04
CA ASP A 380 6.20 22.87 10.85
C ASP A 380 5.91 22.92 12.36
N GLN A 381 4.90 23.70 12.77
CA GLN A 381 4.61 24.00 14.17
C GLN A 381 3.46 23.15 14.68
N VAL A 382 3.57 22.70 15.93
CA VAL A 382 2.57 21.86 16.58
C VAL A 382 2.21 22.46 17.92
N TRP A 383 0.92 22.55 18.24
CA TRP A 383 0.41 22.91 19.56
C TRP A 383 -0.34 21.71 20.14
N ALA A 384 -0.31 21.59 21.47
CA ALA A 384 -0.89 20.44 22.17
C ALA A 384 -1.68 20.89 23.39
N LYS A 385 -2.79 20.21 23.67
CA LYS A 385 -3.61 20.43 24.87
C LYS A 385 -4.09 19.10 25.44
N PRO A 386 -4.02 18.89 26.78
CA PRO A 386 -4.63 17.72 27.38
C PRO A 386 -6.17 17.80 27.33
N PHE A 387 -6.82 16.66 27.16
CA PHE A 387 -8.27 16.54 27.31
C PHE A 387 -8.65 15.43 28.29
N LYS A 388 -9.89 15.48 28.78
CA LYS A 388 -10.47 14.47 29.65
C LYS A 388 -11.94 14.24 29.35
N ILE A 389 -12.35 12.98 29.27
CA ILE A 389 -13.75 12.56 29.16
C ILE A 389 -14.07 11.73 30.41
N ALA A 390 -15.05 12.17 31.20
CA ALA A 390 -15.36 11.58 32.50
C ALA A 390 -16.17 10.28 32.42
N GLU A 391 -16.70 9.93 31.25
CA GLU A 391 -17.48 8.72 31.05
C GLU A 391 -16.61 7.46 31.10
N THR A 392 -17.19 6.36 31.57
CA THR A 392 -16.47 5.08 31.80
C THR A 392 -16.71 4.03 30.71
N ARG A 393 -17.61 4.32 29.77
CA ARG A 393 -18.03 3.38 28.73
C ARG A 393 -18.32 4.10 27.43
N GLY A 394 -17.90 3.50 26.31
CA GLY A 394 -18.22 4.03 25.00
C GLY A 394 -19.71 3.98 24.67
N ASN A 395 -20.19 4.94 23.88
CA ASN A 395 -21.61 5.11 23.55
C ASN A 395 -21.94 4.87 22.06
N LYS A 396 -20.99 4.37 21.28
CA LYS A 396 -21.10 4.09 19.84
C LYS A 396 -21.51 5.32 19.02
N GLY A 397 -20.98 6.49 19.36
CA GLY A 397 -21.28 7.74 18.66
C GLY A 397 -22.69 8.29 18.93
N LYS A 398 -23.41 7.79 19.95
CA LYS A 398 -24.76 8.27 20.26
C LYS A 398 -24.75 9.78 20.54
N GLY A 399 -25.50 10.52 19.72
CA GLY A 399 -25.60 11.99 19.80
C GLY A 399 -24.64 12.75 18.88
N ALA A 400 -23.91 12.07 17.98
CA ALA A 400 -23.03 12.71 17.02
C ALA A 400 -23.73 13.85 16.24
N GLU A 401 -24.94 13.63 15.73
CA GLU A 401 -25.69 14.66 14.99
C GLU A 401 -25.87 15.96 15.79
N THR A 402 -26.22 15.86 17.08
CA THR A 402 -26.38 17.02 17.98
C THR A 402 -25.05 17.75 18.21
N VAL A 403 -23.96 17.01 18.45
CA VAL A 403 -22.62 17.61 18.57
C VAL A 403 -22.25 18.33 17.29
N MET A 404 -22.42 17.64 16.17
CA MET A 404 -21.94 18.10 14.88
C MET A 404 -22.72 19.26 14.32
N ARG A 405 -24.05 19.26 14.48
CA ARG A 405 -24.89 20.35 13.98
C ARG A 405 -24.90 21.52 14.95
N ASP A 406 -25.17 21.23 16.22
CA ASP A 406 -25.58 22.24 17.21
C ASP A 406 -24.41 22.69 18.11
N GLY A 407 -23.25 22.03 18.04
CA GLY A 407 -22.10 22.32 18.91
C GLY A 407 -22.39 22.04 20.38
N GLN A 408 -23.35 21.15 20.67
CA GLN A 408 -23.79 20.82 22.03
C GLN A 408 -23.36 19.41 22.41
N VAL A 409 -22.85 19.26 23.64
CA VAL A 409 -22.46 17.96 24.20
C VAL A 409 -23.72 17.21 24.67
N PRO A 410 -24.16 16.14 23.99
CA PRO A 410 -25.44 15.49 24.26
C PRO A 410 -25.39 14.55 25.47
N ASN A 411 -24.18 14.13 25.86
CA ASN A 411 -23.93 13.24 27.00
C ASN A 411 -22.44 13.27 27.37
N LYS A 412 -22.09 12.64 28.50
CA LYS A 412 -20.75 12.68 29.09
C LYS A 412 -19.66 11.94 28.31
N ALA A 413 -20.01 11.17 27.28
CA ALA A 413 -19.04 10.45 26.44
C ALA A 413 -18.43 11.34 25.35
N TRP A 414 -18.87 12.60 25.25
CA TRP A 414 -18.39 13.57 24.27
C TRP A 414 -17.66 14.71 24.98
N VAL A 415 -16.63 15.23 24.33
CA VAL A 415 -16.03 16.53 24.64
C VAL A 415 -15.90 17.33 23.34
N ILE A 416 -16.21 18.62 23.41
CA ILE A 416 -15.97 19.57 22.32
C ILE A 416 -14.73 20.37 22.71
N ILE A 417 -13.80 20.51 21.78
CA ILE A 417 -12.57 21.28 21.94
C ILE A 417 -12.58 22.38 20.89
N LYS A 418 -12.40 23.62 21.31
CA LYS A 418 -12.18 24.72 20.38
C LYS A 418 -10.73 24.69 19.92
N PRO A 419 -10.44 24.77 18.61
CA PRO A 419 -9.07 24.87 18.12
C PRO A 419 -8.28 26.00 18.79
N GLU A 420 -8.92 27.14 19.05
CA GLU A 420 -8.29 28.28 19.71
C GLU A 420 -7.72 27.89 21.07
N ASP A 421 -8.46 27.12 21.88
CA ASP A 421 -7.96 26.71 23.19
C ASP A 421 -6.68 25.87 23.09
N VAL A 422 -6.52 25.07 22.04
CA VAL A 422 -5.30 24.28 21.80
C VAL A 422 -4.15 25.18 21.35
N LEU A 423 -4.47 26.17 20.52
CA LEU A 423 -3.51 27.06 19.88
C LEU A 423 -3.04 28.19 20.81
N THR A 424 -3.87 28.64 21.75
CA THR A 424 -3.55 29.72 22.70
C THR A 424 -3.13 29.21 24.08
N GLY A 425 -3.41 27.95 24.40
CA GLY A 425 -3.11 27.33 25.69
C GLY A 425 -4.07 27.71 26.82
N GLU A 426 -5.25 28.25 26.49
CA GLU A 426 -6.32 28.59 27.44
C GLU A 426 -7.15 27.39 27.91
#